data_AF-A0AAX1Q6D7-F1
#
_entry.id   AF-A0AAX1Q6D7-F1
#
_cell.length_a   1.000
_cell.length_b   1.000
_cell.length_c   1.000
_cell.angle_alpha   90.00
_cell.angle_beta   90.00
_cell.angle_gamma   90.00
#
_symmetry.space_group_name_H-M   'P 1'
#
loop_
_entity.id
_entity.type
_entity.pdbx_description
1 polymer ?
#
loop_
_entity_poly.entity_id
_entity_poly.type
_entity_poly.pdbx_seq_one_letter_code
_entity_poly.pdbx_strand_id
1 'polypeptide(L)' 'MKLQEIKIDPSTMRLEVDIIEQKGNFAIIFSDGKAKLTALPQHGETKIITHQGKVKRVKFDEGEEF' A
#
# COMPACT_ATOMS: atom_id res chain seq x y z
N MET A 1 -1.88 -4.10 9.98
CA MET A 1 -2.35 -3.36 8.78
C MET A 1 -2.55 -4.30 7.60
N LYS A 2 -3.42 -3.98 6.64
CA LYS A 2 -3.73 -4.86 5.50
C LYS A 2 -3.61 -4.11 4.17
N LEU A 3 -3.15 -4.80 3.14
CA LEU A 3 -3.18 -4.30 1.77
C LEU A 3 -4.59 -4.50 1.19
N GLN A 4 -5.19 -3.41 0.73
CA GLN A 4 -6.46 -3.39 0.00
C GLN A 4 -6.17 -3.16 -1.48
N GLU A 5 -6.73 -3.98 -2.36
CA GLU A 5 -6.57 -3.77 -3.80
C GLU A 5 -7.40 -2.57 -4.26
N ILE A 6 -6.79 -1.68 -5.05
CA ILE A 6 -7.48 -0.56 -5.68
C ILE A 6 -7.70 -0.95 -7.15
N LYS A 7 -8.94 -0.78 -7.63
CA LYS A 7 -9.26 -1.00 -9.03
C LYS A 7 -8.64 0.11 -9.89
N ILE A 8 -8.02 -0.29 -10.98
CA ILE A 8 -7.60 0.60 -12.05
C ILE A 8 -8.72 0.60 -13.07
N ASP A 9 -9.16 1.77 -13.50
CA ASP A 9 -10.17 1.88 -14.56
C ASP A 9 -9.53 1.40 -15.88
N PRO A 10 -10.03 0.29 -16.48
CA PRO A 10 -9.46 -0.25 -17.71
C PRO A 10 -9.69 0.64 -18.93
N SER A 11 -10.65 1.57 -18.87
CA SER A 11 -10.99 2.46 -19.99
C SER A 11 -10.04 3.66 -20.06
N THR A 12 -9.61 4.16 -18.89
CA THR A 12 -8.74 5.33 -18.79
C THR A 12 -7.31 4.99 -18.39
N MET A 13 -7.06 3.76 -17.92
CA MET A 13 -5.80 3.31 -17.31
C MET A 13 -5.36 4.17 -16.12
N ARG A 14 -6.33 4.80 -15.44
CA ARG A 14 -6.09 5.65 -14.28
C ARG A 14 -6.47 4.94 -12.98
N LEU A 15 -5.78 5.36 -11.94
CA LEU A 15 -6.10 5.03 -10.56
C LEU A 15 -6.63 6.29 -9.89
N GLU A 16 -7.88 6.24 -9.44
CA GLU A 16 -8.51 7.31 -8.68
C GLU A 16 -8.62 6.90 -7.23
N VAL A 17 -8.15 7.75 -6.33
CA VAL A 17 -8.22 7.55 -4.89
C VAL A 17 -8.75 8.82 -4.26
N ASP A 18 -9.83 8.70 -3.49
CA ASP A 18 -10.32 9.79 -2.66
C ASP A 18 -9.40 9.94 -1.44
N ILE A 19 -8.54 10.96 -1.50
CA ILE A 19 -7.55 11.27 -0.45
C ILE A 19 -8.16 11.94 0.78
N ILE A 20 -9.39 12.45 0.70
CA ILE A 20 -10.09 13.05 1.85
C ILE A 20 -10.71 11.94 2.70
N GLU A 21 -11.23 10.90 2.06
CA GLU A 21 -11.71 9.71 2.76
C GLU A 21 -10.58 8.86 3.37
N GLN A 22 -9.37 8.91 2.79
CA GLN A 22 -8.21 8.25 3.38
C GLN A 22 -7.75 8.99 4.65
N LYS A 23 -8.12 8.46 5.82
CA LYS A 23 -7.69 9.00 7.11
C LYS A 23 -6.26 8.57 7.46
N GLY A 24 -5.46 9.51 7.95
CA GLY A 24 -4.12 9.26 8.48
C GLY A 24 -3.05 9.03 7.40
N ASN A 25 -1.92 8.46 7.81
CA ASN A 25 -0.82 8.16 6.89
C ASN A 25 -1.10 6.86 6.14
N PHE A 26 -0.96 6.88 4.81
CA PHE A 26 -1.15 5.71 3.96
C PHE A 26 -0.15 5.67 2.81
N ALA A 27 0.02 4.49 2.21
CA ALA A 27 0.82 4.28 1.02
C ALA A 27 -0.01 3.58 -0.07
N ILE A 28 0.21 4.00 -1.31
CA ILE A 28 -0.28 3.32 -2.51
C ILE A 28 0.93 2.68 -3.20
N ILE A 29 0.83 1.38 -3.47
CA ILE A 29 1.90 0.59 -4.07
C ILE A 29 1.39 0.04 -5.39
N PHE A 30 2.03 0.45 -6.48
CA PHE A 30 1.80 -0.08 -7.81
C PHE A 30 2.89 -1.07 -8.20
N SER A 31 2.50 -2.27 -8.62
CA SER A 31 3.42 -3.30 -9.10
C SER A 31 2.69 -4.27 -10.02
N ASP A 32 3.26 -4.52 -11.20
CA ASP A 32 2.76 -5.54 -12.15
C ASP A 32 1.28 -5.36 -12.52
N GLY A 33 0.89 -4.11 -12.82
CA GLY A 33 -0.49 -3.77 -13.19
C GLY A 33 -1.49 -3.83 -12.05
N LYS A 34 -1.04 -4.02 -10.81
CA LYS A 34 -1.90 -4.02 -9.62
C LYS A 34 -1.53 -2.88 -8.71
N ALA A 35 -2.55 -2.20 -8.19
CA ALA A 35 -2.39 -1.18 -7.17
C ALA A 35 -2.97 -1.68 -5.84
N LYS A 36 -2.25 -1.42 -4.76
CA LYS A 36 -2.72 -1.71 -3.41
C LYS A 36 -2.53 -0.49 -2.51
N LEU A 37 -3.51 -0.23 -1.65
CA LEU A 37 -3.46 0.77 -0.60
C LEU A 37 -3.25 0.09 0.75
N THR A 38 -2.53 0.75 1.64
CA THR A 38 -2.47 0.34 3.05
C THR A 38 -2.22 1.55 3.94
N ALA A 39 -2.78 1.53 5.14
CA ALA A 39 -2.40 2.46 6.19
C ALA A 39 -0.93 2.22 6.58
N LEU A 40 -0.25 3.27 7.03
CA LEU A 40 1.07 3.20 7.63
C LEU A 40 0.95 3.20 9.16
N PRO A 41 1.82 2.47 9.87
CA PRO A 41 1.80 2.42 11.31
C PRO A 41 2.11 3.77 11.91
N GLN A 42 1.49 4.06 13.05
CA GLN A 42 1.73 5.31 13.79
C GLN A 42 3.18 5.36 14.29
N HIS A 43 3.73 4.21 14.68
CA HIS A 43 5.12 4.01 15.09
C HIS A 43 5.66 2.72 14.45
N GLY A 44 6.96 2.67 14.16
CA GLY A 44 7.60 1.51 13.55
C GLY A 44 7.91 1.66 12.05
N GLU A 45 8.03 0.53 11.36
CA GLU A 45 8.52 0.43 9.99
C GLU A 45 7.51 -0.26 9.06
N THR A 46 7.46 0.21 7.81
CA THR A 46 6.80 -0.51 6.71
C THR A 46 7.85 -0.91 5.69
N LYS A 47 8.02 -2.23 5.45
CA LYS A 47 9.02 -2.78 4.53
C LYS A 47 8.32 -3.33 3.28
N ILE A 48 8.60 -2.72 2.13
CA ILE A 48 8.17 -3.23 0.81
C ILE A 48 9.25 -4.19 0.31
N ILE A 49 8.90 -5.47 0.20
CA ILE A 49 9.84 -6.50 -0.26
C ILE A 49 9.57 -6.81 -1.72
N THR A 50 10.57 -6.55 -2.56
CA THR A 50 10.54 -6.85 -3.99
C THR A 50 11.32 -8.13 -4.30
N HIS A 51 10.92 -8.82 -5.37
CA HIS A 51 11.63 -9.97 -5.92
C HIS A 51 11.36 -10.02 -7.42
N GLN A 52 12.41 -10.11 -8.25
CA GLN A 52 12.32 -10.12 -9.72
C GLN A 52 11.52 -8.92 -10.27
N GLY A 53 11.79 -7.72 -9.78
CA GLY A 53 11.15 -6.48 -10.24
C GLY A 53 9.68 -6.30 -9.81
N LYS A 54 9.13 -7.21 -9.01
CA LYS A 54 7.74 -7.15 -8.53
C LYS A 54 7.69 -7.05 -7.01
N VAL A 55 6.69 -6.34 -6.48
CA VAL A 55 6.38 -6.36 -5.06
C VAL A 55 5.81 -7.71 -4.68
N LYS A 56 6.49 -8.43 -3.79
CA LYS A 56 6.08 -9.76 -3.34
C LYS A 56 5.23 -9.71 -2.08
N ARG A 57 5.58 -8.82 -1.14
CA ARG A 57 4.87 -8.62 0.13
C ARG A 57 5.22 -7.27 0.75
N VAL A 58 4.33 -6.80 1.61
CA VAL A 58 4.56 -5.66 2.50
C VAL A 58 4.52 -6.18 3.92
N LYS A 59 5.53 -5.85 4.72
CA LYS A 59 5.59 -6.16 6.14
C LYS A 59 5.40 -4.87 6.94
N PHE A 60 4.69 -5.00 8.05
CA PHE A 60 4.48 -3.95 9.03
C PHE A 60 5.15 -4.41 10.31
N ASP A 61 5.99 -3.57 10.89
CA ASP A 61 6.74 -3.83 12.10
C ASP A 61 6.50 -2.65 13.03
N GLU A 62 5.57 -2.79 13.96
CA GLU A 62 5.10 -1.67 14.81
C GLU A 62 6.04 -1.42 16.01
N GLY A 63 7.13 -2.19 16.11
CA GLY A 63 7.94 -2.28 17.32
C GLY A 63 7.23 -3.06 18.43
N GLU A 64 7.98 -3.47 19.45
CA GLU A 64 7.42 -3.99 20.71
C GLU A 64 7.59 -2.89 21.77
N GLU A 65 6.51 -2.54 22.49
CA GLU A 65 6.65 -1.82 23.75
C GLU A 65 7.20 -2.80 24.79
N PHE A 66 8.35 -2.48 25.37
CA PHE A 66 8.92 -3.20 26.52
C PHE A 66 8.93 -2.29 27.75
#